data_AF-A0A3A4JVQ3-F1
#
_entry.id   AF-A0A3A4JVQ3-F1
#
_cell.length_a   1.000
_cell.length_b   1.000
_cell.length_c   1.000
_cell.angle_alpha   90.00
_cell.angle_beta   90.00
_cell.angle_gamma   90.00
#
_symmetry.space_group_name_H-M   'P 1'
#
loop_
_entity.id
_entity.type
_entity.pdbx_description
1 polymer ?
#
loop_
_entity_poly.entity_id
_entity_poly.type
_entity_poly.pdbx_seq_one_letter_code
_entity_poly.pdbx_strand_id
1 'polypeptide(L)'
;MKIVKSKWLIAVSIFILYLAPPLYASGQELPFEKPDATITMDFQDARLKDILKIFSIQSGLSFIAAEDIEDKLMSLYLDKVSIKDAMDKIFKANNLEYELDRDSNIFIVRNSGKSPVLTVTKVFRLKYSTVTSANMTRERKIIKKYVEPTLADSQQGGSGDEGGEAKGGAEIPSGIVASVAAMLTQYGKITEDSATNSIIVTDVPSNMLVI
;
A
#
# COMPACT_ATOMS: atom_id res chain seq x y z
N MET A 1 65.26 0.14 30.29
CA MET A 1 64.58 1.41 29.94
C MET A 1 63.27 1.11 29.22
N LYS A 2 62.15 1.55 29.81
CA LYS A 2 60.82 1.80 29.21
C LYS A 2 60.06 0.63 28.55
N ILE A 3 59.35 -0.13 29.38
CA ILE A 3 58.10 -0.83 29.05
C ILE A 3 56.96 0.20 29.23
N VAL A 4 56.70 1.03 28.22
CA VAL A 4 55.65 2.09 28.27
C VAL A 4 54.73 2.01 27.06
N LYS A 5 54.35 0.80 26.62
CA LYS A 5 53.40 0.63 25.50
C LYS A 5 52.15 -0.20 25.83
N SER A 6 52.09 -0.90 26.97
CA SER A 6 50.94 -1.78 27.30
C SER A 6 49.82 -1.11 28.11
N LYS A 7 50.07 0.03 28.76
CA LYS A 7 49.03 0.71 29.57
C LYS A 7 48.05 1.55 28.74
N TRP A 8 48.40 1.92 27.50
CA TRP A 8 47.52 2.71 26.63
C TRP A 8 46.49 1.85 25.90
N LEU A 9 46.83 0.62 25.53
CA LEU A 9 45.91 -0.30 24.85
C LEU A 9 44.74 -0.77 25.75
N ILE A 10 44.99 -0.94 27.05
CA ILE A 10 43.93 -1.30 28.02
C ILE A 10 43.00 -0.11 28.27
N ALA A 11 43.55 1.11 28.31
CA ALA A 11 42.75 2.33 28.49
C ALA A 11 41.83 2.62 27.28
N VAL A 12 42.28 2.34 26.05
CA VAL A 12 41.45 2.51 24.85
C VAL A 12 40.35 1.46 24.76
N SER A 13 40.60 0.22 25.19
CA SER A 13 39.57 -0.83 25.22
C SER A 13 38.46 -0.56 26.25
N ILE A 14 38.79 0.05 27.39
CA ILE A 14 37.79 0.44 28.41
C ILE A 14 37.01 1.69 27.95
N PHE A 15 37.64 2.59 27.19
CA PHE A 15 36.95 3.75 26.63
C PHE A 15 35.99 3.39 25.48
N ILE A 16 36.32 2.39 24.65
CA ILE A 16 35.41 1.89 23.61
C ILE A 16 34.21 1.13 24.20
N LEU A 17 34.35 0.50 25.36
CA LEU A 17 33.22 -0.13 26.07
C LEU A 17 32.29 0.90 26.73
N TYR A 18 32.77 2.11 27.02
CA TYR A 18 31.97 3.22 27.57
C TYR A 18 31.42 4.17 26.49
N LEU A 19 31.88 4.06 25.24
CA LEU A 19 31.44 4.86 24.10
C LEU A 19 30.66 4.02 23.07
N ALA A 20 30.07 2.91 23.50
CA ALA A 20 28.95 2.31 22.79
C ALA A 20 27.68 2.84 23.45
N PRO A 21 26.86 3.70 22.80
CA PRO A 21 25.53 3.95 23.31
C PRO A 21 24.83 2.60 23.45
N PRO A 22 24.13 2.32 24.56
CA PRO A 22 23.31 1.12 24.61
C PRO A 22 22.43 1.16 23.37
N LEU A 23 22.55 0.13 22.54
CA LEU A 23 21.58 -0.15 21.49
C LEU A 23 20.26 -0.37 22.23
N TYR A 24 19.53 0.72 22.44
CA TYR A 24 18.13 0.68 22.79
C TYR A 24 17.46 -0.01 21.61
N ALA A 25 17.33 -1.32 21.70
CA ALA A 25 16.33 -2.04 20.96
C ALA A 25 15.00 -1.40 21.34
N SER A 26 14.55 -0.44 20.54
CA SER A 26 13.25 0.19 20.68
C SER A 26 12.18 -0.80 20.21
N GLY A 27 12.09 -1.95 20.89
CA GLY A 27 10.86 -2.71 20.96
C GLY A 27 9.96 -1.94 21.89
N GLN A 28 8.93 -1.29 21.36
CA GLN A 28 7.87 -0.75 22.20
C GLN A 28 7.21 -1.94 22.90
N GLU A 29 7.60 -2.21 24.15
CA GLU A 29 6.90 -3.18 24.97
C GLU A 29 5.51 -2.61 25.26
N LEU A 30 4.51 -3.28 24.71
CA LEU A 30 3.12 -2.96 24.98
C LEU A 30 2.89 -3.14 26.49
N PRO A 31 2.10 -2.24 27.13
CA PRO A 31 1.91 -2.21 28.59
C PRO A 31 0.99 -3.34 29.09
N PHE A 32 1.26 -4.58 28.70
CA PHE A 32 0.53 -5.74 29.21
C PHE A 32 0.94 -5.99 30.66
N GLU A 33 -0.02 -6.03 31.59
CA GLU A 33 0.25 -6.40 32.98
C GLU A 33 0.76 -7.84 33.10
N LYS A 34 0.35 -8.73 32.18
CA LYS A 34 0.77 -10.15 32.13
C LYS A 34 1.01 -10.60 30.68
N PRO A 35 2.20 -10.36 30.12
CA PRO A 35 2.49 -10.73 28.72
C PRO A 35 2.46 -12.25 28.48
N ASP A 36 2.78 -13.04 29.52
CA ASP A 36 2.83 -14.52 29.45
C ASP A 36 1.49 -15.20 29.77
N ALA A 37 0.45 -14.42 30.08
CA ALA A 37 -0.88 -14.99 30.32
C ALA A 37 -1.42 -15.57 29.02
N THR A 38 -1.71 -16.87 29.05
CA THR A 38 -2.36 -17.56 27.95
C THR A 38 -3.87 -17.48 28.13
N ILE A 39 -4.56 -17.25 27.03
CA ILE A 39 -6.02 -17.17 26.98
C ILE A 39 -6.55 -18.27 26.06
N THR A 40 -7.67 -18.85 26.48
CA THR A 40 -8.47 -19.78 25.69
C THR A 40 -9.88 -19.21 25.65
N MET A 41 -10.39 -18.96 24.45
CA MET A 41 -11.72 -18.36 24.23
C MET A 41 -12.32 -18.89 22.94
N ASP A 42 -13.63 -19.10 22.95
CA ASP A 42 -14.42 -19.45 21.77
C ASP A 42 -15.56 -18.45 21.62
N PHE A 43 -15.63 -17.82 20.46
CA PHE A 43 -16.72 -16.93 20.08
C PHE A 43 -17.27 -17.35 18.74
N GLN A 44 -18.59 -17.39 18.66
CA GLN A 44 -19.33 -17.66 17.43
C GLN A 44 -20.32 -16.51 17.24
N ASP A 45 -20.23 -15.86 16.08
CA ASP A 45 -21.10 -14.74 15.68
C ASP A 45 -21.23 -13.65 16.75
N ALA A 46 -20.12 -13.35 17.42
CA ALA A 46 -20.08 -12.33 18.47
C ALA A 46 -19.74 -10.96 17.88
N ARG A 47 -20.32 -9.91 18.46
CA ARG A 47 -20.01 -8.52 18.05
C ARG A 47 -18.60 -8.15 18.52
N LEU A 48 -17.86 -7.42 17.69
CA LEU A 48 -16.51 -6.99 18.01
C LEU A 48 -16.44 -6.23 19.34
N LYS A 49 -17.41 -5.36 19.65
CA LYS A 49 -17.47 -4.65 20.94
C LYS A 49 -17.52 -5.58 22.15
N ASP A 50 -18.23 -6.70 22.04
CA ASP A 50 -18.38 -7.67 23.14
C ASP A 50 -17.07 -8.46 23.31
N ILE A 51 -16.42 -8.82 22.20
CA ILE A 51 -15.11 -9.49 22.19
C ILE A 51 -14.03 -8.57 22.81
N LEU A 52 -13.94 -7.31 22.36
CA LEU A 52 -12.97 -6.35 22.87
C LEU A 52 -13.17 -6.07 24.37
N LYS A 53 -14.41 -6.04 24.85
CA LYS A 53 -14.72 -5.91 26.27
C LYS A 53 -14.19 -7.09 27.08
N ILE A 54 -14.37 -8.32 26.60
CA ILE A 54 -13.84 -9.51 27.28
C ILE A 54 -12.31 -9.51 27.24
N PHE A 55 -11.73 -9.13 26.11
CA PHE A 55 -10.29 -9.00 25.95
C PHE A 55 -9.69 -7.94 26.88
N SER A 56 -10.42 -6.83 27.09
CA SER A 56 -10.06 -5.78 28.05
C SER A 56 -9.96 -6.31 29.48
N ILE A 57 -10.95 -7.09 29.91
CA ILE A 57 -10.98 -7.70 31.25
C ILE A 57 -9.81 -8.69 31.43
N GLN A 58 -9.45 -9.42 30.38
CA GLN A 58 -8.45 -10.49 30.45
C GLN A 58 -7.01 -9.96 30.36
N SER A 59 -6.81 -8.88 29.60
CA SER A 59 -5.50 -8.25 29.41
C SER A 59 -5.17 -7.13 30.38
N GLY A 60 -6.18 -6.58 31.07
CA GLY A 60 -6.03 -5.39 31.92
C GLY A 60 -5.95 -4.08 31.13
N LEU A 61 -6.14 -4.12 29.80
CA LEU A 61 -6.04 -2.96 28.91
C LEU A 61 -7.42 -2.46 28.49
N SER A 62 -7.59 -1.16 28.32
CA SER A 62 -8.84 -0.60 27.81
C SER A 62 -8.85 -0.59 26.29
N PHE A 63 -9.83 -1.24 25.67
CA PHE A 63 -10.04 -1.21 24.22
C PHE A 63 -11.31 -0.46 23.87
N ILE A 64 -11.23 0.39 22.85
CA ILE A 64 -12.37 1.10 22.27
C ILE A 64 -12.43 0.74 20.78
N ALA A 65 -13.60 0.31 20.31
CA ALA A 65 -13.84 0.15 18.88
C ALA A 65 -14.27 1.51 18.28
N ALA A 66 -13.81 1.79 17.07
CA ALA A 66 -14.38 2.86 16.28
C ALA A 66 -15.79 2.49 15.78
N GLU A 67 -16.64 3.50 15.62
CA GLU A 67 -18.07 3.37 15.27
C GLU A 67 -18.30 2.50 14.01
N ASP A 68 -17.35 2.52 13.07
CA ASP A 68 -17.42 1.79 11.80
C ASP A 68 -17.28 0.27 11.93
N ILE A 69 -16.76 -0.24 13.05
CA ILE A 69 -16.48 -1.67 13.27
C ILE A 69 -17.18 -2.26 14.50
N GLU A 70 -17.84 -1.46 15.33
CA GLU A 70 -18.45 -1.89 16.61
C GLU A 70 -19.41 -3.07 16.47
N ASP A 71 -20.22 -3.09 15.42
CA ASP A 71 -21.25 -4.10 15.18
C ASP A 71 -20.80 -5.22 14.22
N LYS A 72 -19.51 -5.28 13.87
CA LYS A 72 -18.97 -6.35 13.04
C LYS A 72 -19.07 -7.68 13.80
N LEU A 73 -19.71 -8.67 13.16
CA LEU A 73 -19.80 -10.04 13.66
C LEU A 73 -18.54 -10.81 13.31
N MET A 74 -18.00 -11.55 14.27
CA MET A 74 -16.80 -12.35 14.08
C MET A 74 -16.80 -13.57 14.98
N SER A 75 -16.26 -14.64 14.41
CA SER A 75 -16.10 -15.94 15.06
C SER A 75 -14.61 -16.20 15.22
N LEU A 76 -14.18 -16.52 16.43
CA LEU A 76 -12.77 -16.76 16.74
C LEU A 76 -12.63 -17.85 17.78
N TYR A 77 -11.63 -18.70 17.58
CA TYR A 77 -11.25 -19.75 18.51
C TYR A 77 -9.78 -19.60 18.86
N LEU A 78 -9.50 -19.44 20.15
CA LEU A 78 -8.15 -19.35 20.70
C LEU A 78 -7.97 -20.48 21.71
N ASP A 79 -6.87 -21.22 21.60
CA ASP A 79 -6.46 -22.21 22.60
C ASP A 79 -5.02 -21.93 23.04
N LYS A 80 -4.83 -21.59 24.32
CA LYS A 80 -3.53 -21.33 24.95
C LYS A 80 -2.66 -20.35 24.17
N VAL A 81 -3.26 -19.25 23.71
CA VAL A 81 -2.55 -18.21 22.95
C VAL A 81 -2.14 -17.09 23.90
N SER A 82 -0.93 -16.54 23.74
CA SER A 82 -0.52 -15.34 24.50
C SER A 82 -1.43 -14.15 24.13
N ILE A 83 -1.70 -13.25 25.06
CA ILE A 83 -2.53 -12.06 24.81
C ILE A 83 -1.98 -11.24 23.63
N LYS A 84 -0.65 -11.04 23.61
CA LYS A 84 0.02 -10.28 22.55
C LYS A 84 -0.18 -10.92 21.17
N ASP A 85 0.00 -12.25 21.06
CA ASP A 85 -0.14 -12.94 19.78
C ASP A 85 -1.61 -13.06 19.37
N ALA A 86 -2.52 -13.27 20.32
CA ALA A 86 -3.95 -13.29 20.06
C ALA A 86 -4.41 -11.95 19.47
N MET A 87 -3.98 -10.84 20.07
CA MET A 87 -4.29 -9.49 19.60
C MET A 87 -3.79 -9.26 18.16
N ASP A 88 -2.50 -9.54 17.92
CA ASP A 88 -1.90 -9.36 16.59
C ASP A 88 -2.60 -10.23 15.53
N LYS A 89 -2.90 -11.50 15.85
CA LYS A 89 -3.57 -12.42 14.93
C LYS A 89 -5.02 -12.05 14.67
N ILE A 90 -5.79 -11.71 15.70
CA ILE A 90 -7.21 -11.32 15.55
C ILE A 90 -7.32 -10.08 14.67
N PHE A 91 -6.49 -9.07 14.95
CA PHE A 91 -6.55 -7.82 14.22
C PHE A 91 -6.09 -7.98 12.76
N LYS A 92 -4.97 -8.68 12.52
CA LYS A 92 -4.50 -8.98 11.16
C LYS A 92 -5.50 -9.81 10.35
N ALA A 93 -6.11 -10.84 10.96
CA ALA A 93 -7.05 -11.72 10.26
C ALA A 93 -8.35 -11.01 9.85
N ASN A 94 -8.73 -9.94 10.58
CA ASN A 94 -10.00 -9.23 10.37
C ASN A 94 -9.82 -7.84 9.73
N ASN A 95 -8.64 -7.52 9.22
CA ASN A 95 -8.30 -6.19 8.70
C ASN A 95 -8.58 -5.09 9.72
N LEU A 96 -8.11 -5.26 10.94
CA LEU A 96 -8.20 -4.27 12.01
C LEU A 96 -6.80 -3.79 12.35
N GLU A 97 -6.72 -2.53 12.75
CA GLU A 97 -5.51 -1.90 13.31
C GLU A 97 -5.85 -1.32 14.68
N TYR A 98 -4.83 -1.22 15.53
CA TYR A 98 -4.94 -0.57 16.83
C TYR A 98 -3.97 0.58 16.94
N GLU A 99 -4.40 1.64 17.61
CA GLU A 99 -3.58 2.79 17.96
C GLU A 99 -3.56 2.94 19.48
N LEU A 100 -2.36 3.08 20.05
CA LEU A 100 -2.19 3.31 21.47
C LEU A 100 -2.20 4.82 21.73
N ASP A 101 -3.24 5.28 22.43
CA ASP A 101 -3.22 6.58 23.05
C ASP A 101 -2.33 6.53 24.30
N ARG A 102 -1.16 7.20 24.21
CA ARG A 102 -0.14 7.18 25.26
C ARG A 102 -0.56 7.95 26.50
N ASP A 103 -1.50 8.89 26.38
CA ASP A 103 -1.91 9.72 27.50
C ASP A 103 -2.90 8.98 28.41
N SER A 104 -3.71 8.10 27.82
CA SER A 104 -4.80 7.40 28.50
C SER A 104 -4.60 5.87 28.63
N ASN A 105 -3.56 5.30 28.01
CA ASN A 105 -3.33 3.85 27.90
C ASN A 105 -4.53 3.10 27.29
N ILE A 106 -5.23 3.75 26.36
CA ILE A 106 -6.38 3.19 25.66
C ILE A 106 -5.94 2.74 24.27
N PHE A 107 -6.38 1.55 23.89
CA PHE A 107 -6.22 1.01 22.55
C PHE A 107 -7.46 1.31 21.72
N ILE A 108 -7.30 2.16 20.71
CA ILE A 108 -8.36 2.49 19.76
C ILE A 108 -8.23 1.53 18.57
N VAL A 109 -9.21 0.66 18.41
CA VAL A 109 -9.29 -0.32 17.32
C VAL A 109 -10.10 0.28 16.18
N ARG A 110 -9.53 0.28 14.99
CA ARG A 110 -10.14 0.80 13.76
C ARG A 110 -10.02 -0.22 12.64
N ASN A 111 -10.86 -0.11 11.63
CA ASN A 111 -10.63 -0.83 10.38
C ASN A 111 -9.25 -0.44 9.85
N SER A 112 -8.46 -1.42 9.37
CA SER A 112 -7.22 -1.14 8.65
C SER A 112 -7.60 -0.54 7.30
N GLY A 113 -7.97 0.75 7.33
CA GLY A 113 -8.24 1.54 6.14
C GLY A 113 -7.04 1.37 5.22
N LYS A 114 -7.29 0.76 4.05
CA LYS A 114 -6.30 0.38 3.02
C LYS A 114 -4.95 1.03 3.31
N SER A 115 -4.02 0.26 3.88
CA SER A 115 -2.69 0.78 4.21
C SER A 115 -2.24 1.64 3.04
N PRO A 116 -1.99 2.95 3.23
CA PRO A 116 -1.78 3.86 2.12
C PRO A 116 -0.51 3.38 1.43
N VAL A 117 -0.70 2.62 0.34
CA VAL A 117 0.42 2.13 -0.44
C VAL A 117 1.10 3.37 -0.94
N LEU A 118 2.34 3.57 -0.51
CA LEU A 118 3.15 4.70 -0.94
C LEU A 118 3.23 4.62 -2.46
N THR A 119 2.58 5.55 -3.14
CA THR A 119 2.69 5.72 -4.58
C THR A 119 3.61 6.90 -4.85
N VAL A 120 4.40 6.80 -5.90
CA VAL A 120 5.28 7.86 -6.38
C VAL A 120 4.87 8.23 -7.80
N THR A 121 4.90 9.53 -8.10
CA THR A 121 4.58 10.04 -9.43
C THR A 121 5.87 10.42 -10.14
N LYS A 122 6.09 9.88 -11.35
CA LYS A 122 7.15 10.36 -12.26
C LYS A 122 6.56 10.82 -13.58
N VAL A 123 7.24 11.80 -14.17
CA VAL A 123 6.93 12.33 -15.49
C VAL A 123 7.95 11.78 -16.49
N PHE A 124 7.46 11.08 -17.51
CA PHE A 124 8.29 10.53 -18.59
C PHE A 124 8.02 11.29 -19.89
N ARG A 125 9.04 12.00 -20.38
CA ARG A 125 8.96 12.71 -21.65
C ARG A 125 9.24 11.76 -22.81
N LEU A 126 8.33 11.68 -23.77
CA LEU A 126 8.47 10.82 -24.93
C LEU A 126 9.30 11.54 -26.02
N LYS A 127 10.40 10.90 -26.44
CA LYS A 127 11.28 11.46 -27.49
C LYS A 127 10.94 10.98 -28.89
N TYR A 128 10.56 9.71 -29.02
CA TYR A 128 10.40 9.02 -30.31
C TYR A 128 8.96 8.62 -30.61
N SER A 129 8.05 8.92 -29.70
CA SER A 129 6.63 8.62 -29.86
C SER A 129 5.81 9.81 -29.39
N THR A 130 4.64 9.98 -30.00
CA THR A 130 3.69 11.03 -29.65
C THR A 130 2.59 10.47 -28.78
N VAL A 131 2.16 11.22 -27.77
CA VAL A 131 0.95 10.86 -27.03
C VAL A 131 -0.26 10.79 -27.98
N THR A 132 -1.21 9.91 -27.66
CA THR A 132 -2.39 9.67 -28.50
C THR A 132 -3.24 10.92 -28.65
N SER A 133 -3.27 11.75 -27.59
CA SER A 133 -3.94 13.03 -27.54
C SER A 133 -3.23 14.18 -28.29
N ALA A 134 -2.12 13.93 -29.00
CA ALA A 134 -1.45 14.98 -29.79
C ALA A 134 -2.28 15.40 -31.02
N ASN A 135 -2.19 16.69 -31.37
CA ASN A 135 -2.94 17.27 -32.51
C ASN A 135 -2.70 16.51 -33.83
N MET A 136 -1.46 16.05 -34.07
CA MET A 136 -1.09 15.30 -35.27
C MET A 136 -1.83 13.95 -35.39
N THR A 137 -2.10 13.27 -34.28
CA THR A 137 -2.85 12.01 -34.27
C THR A 137 -4.33 12.26 -34.50
N ARG A 138 -4.89 13.33 -33.91
CA ARG A 138 -6.27 13.76 -34.15
C ARG A 138 -6.49 14.11 -35.61
N GLU A 139 -5.60 14.90 -36.20
CA GLU A 139 -5.65 15.28 -37.61
C GLU A 139 -5.54 14.07 -38.53
N ARG A 140 -4.65 13.12 -38.22
CA ARG A 140 -4.57 11.86 -38.97
C ARG A 140 -5.88 11.06 -38.90
N LYS A 141 -6.51 10.96 -37.72
CA LYS A 141 -7.82 10.30 -37.57
C LYS A 141 -8.91 10.99 -38.39
N ILE A 142 -8.91 12.33 -38.40
CA ILE A 142 -9.84 13.15 -39.21
C ILE A 142 -9.60 12.89 -40.70
N ILE A 143 -8.35 13.02 -41.17
CA ILE A 143 -8.00 12.77 -42.57
C ILE A 143 -8.39 11.36 -42.99
N LYS A 144 -8.07 10.35 -42.18
CA LYS A 144 -8.46 8.96 -42.43
C LYS A 144 -9.99 8.79 -42.55
N LYS A 145 -10.74 9.41 -41.66
CA LYS A 145 -12.22 9.37 -41.62
C LYS A 145 -12.87 9.99 -42.87
N TYR A 146 -12.27 11.03 -43.44
CA TYR A 146 -12.89 11.80 -44.54
C TYR A 146 -12.25 11.55 -45.92
N VAL A 147 -11.00 11.10 -46.00
CA VAL A 147 -10.26 10.95 -47.27
C VAL A 147 -10.19 9.49 -47.76
N GLU A 148 -10.18 8.50 -46.87
CA GLU A 148 -10.21 7.08 -47.28
C GLU A 148 -11.51 6.62 -47.98
N PRO A 149 -12.73 7.13 -47.67
CA PRO A 149 -13.93 6.69 -48.39
C PRO A 149 -13.97 7.15 -49.86
N THR A 150 -13.11 8.08 -50.29
CA THR A 150 -13.07 8.59 -51.68
C THR A 150 -12.14 7.78 -52.60
N LEU A 151 -11.36 6.84 -52.06
CA LEU A 151 -10.43 5.98 -52.81
C LEU A 151 -10.82 4.50 -52.82
N ALA A 152 -11.99 4.16 -52.26
CA ALA A 152 -12.45 2.78 -52.08
C ALA A 152 -13.31 2.23 -53.24
N ASP A 153 -13.20 2.78 -54.46
CA ASP A 153 -13.68 2.11 -55.68
C ASP A 153 -12.51 1.44 -56.43
N SER A 154 -11.78 0.56 -55.74
CA SER A 154 -11.18 -0.64 -56.33
C SER A 154 -10.49 -1.47 -55.24
N GLN A 155 -10.78 -2.77 -55.27
CA GLN A 155 -10.15 -3.86 -54.51
C GLN A 155 -10.55 -4.07 -53.04
N GLN A 156 -11.55 -4.93 -52.95
CA GLN A 156 -11.86 -5.90 -51.90
C GLN A 156 -10.66 -6.44 -51.10
N GLY A 157 -10.72 -6.28 -49.78
CA GLY A 157 -9.96 -7.10 -48.83
C GLY A 157 -9.77 -6.49 -47.44
N GLY A 158 -10.59 -6.91 -46.46
CA GLY A 158 -10.12 -7.11 -45.09
C GLY A 158 -10.62 -6.18 -43.99
N SER A 159 -11.42 -6.78 -43.09
CA SER A 159 -11.76 -6.40 -41.70
C SER A 159 -12.39 -5.04 -41.47
N GLY A 160 -13.73 -5.06 -41.35
CA GLY A 160 -14.49 -3.98 -40.75
C GLY A 160 -14.11 -3.77 -39.29
N ASP A 161 -13.96 -2.51 -38.91
CA ASP A 161 -14.08 -2.05 -37.54
C ASP A 161 -15.37 -1.24 -37.48
N GLU A 162 -16.41 -1.87 -36.93
CA GLU A 162 -17.75 -1.32 -36.83
C GLU A 162 -17.76 -0.12 -35.89
N GLY A 163 -18.21 1.02 -36.44
CA GLY A 163 -18.55 2.19 -35.65
C GLY A 163 -19.70 1.90 -34.70
N GLY A 164 -19.37 1.83 -33.41
CA GLY A 164 -20.32 1.95 -32.31
C GLY A 164 -20.14 3.29 -31.61
N GLU A 165 -21.07 4.22 -31.82
CA GLU A 165 -21.25 5.37 -30.94
C GLU A 165 -21.72 4.88 -29.57
N ALA A 166 -20.83 4.89 -28.58
CA ALA A 166 -21.17 4.66 -27.18
C ALA A 166 -20.76 5.87 -26.34
N LYS A 167 -21.78 6.59 -25.86
CA LYS A 167 -21.68 7.57 -24.79
C LYS A 167 -20.97 6.97 -23.58
N GLY A 168 -19.97 7.69 -23.07
CA GLY A 168 -19.47 7.54 -21.70
C GLY A 168 -18.74 6.23 -21.41
N GLY A 169 -17.50 6.10 -21.86
CA GLY A 169 -16.62 5.00 -21.48
C GLY A 169 -15.18 5.35 -21.84
N ALA A 170 -14.25 5.07 -20.93
CA ALA A 170 -12.83 5.36 -21.07
C ALA A 170 -12.32 4.99 -22.48
N GLU A 171 -11.68 5.93 -23.16
CA GLU A 171 -11.00 5.67 -24.43
C GLU A 171 -10.07 4.46 -24.24
N ILE A 172 -10.23 3.41 -25.05
CA ILE A 172 -9.26 2.32 -25.06
C ILE A 172 -7.92 2.96 -25.37
N PRO A 173 -6.95 2.94 -24.43
CA PRO A 173 -5.68 3.59 -24.69
C PRO A 173 -5.06 2.88 -25.88
N SER A 174 -4.77 3.62 -26.96
CA SER A 174 -4.05 3.11 -28.11
C SER A 174 -2.59 3.55 -28.02
N GLY A 175 -1.65 2.75 -28.51
CA GLY A 175 -0.23 3.10 -28.54
C GLY A 175 0.48 2.91 -27.19
N ILE A 176 1.48 3.74 -26.90
CA ILE A 176 2.37 3.57 -25.73
C ILE A 176 1.61 3.59 -24.40
N VAL A 177 0.55 4.38 -24.30
CA VAL A 177 -0.25 4.46 -23.07
C VAL A 177 -0.99 3.15 -22.79
N ALA A 178 -1.37 2.39 -23.82
CA ALA A 178 -1.92 1.06 -23.67
C ALA A 178 -0.92 0.10 -23.05
N SER A 179 0.30 0.12 -23.61
CA SER A 179 1.40 -0.75 -23.17
C SER A 179 1.81 -0.46 -21.74
N VAL A 180 1.94 0.83 -21.39
CA VAL A 180 2.29 1.23 -20.02
C VAL A 180 1.14 0.96 -19.06
N ALA A 181 -0.12 1.21 -19.46
CA ALA A 181 -1.29 0.90 -18.64
C ALA A 181 -1.40 -0.59 -18.30
N ALA A 182 -1.06 -1.48 -19.23
CA ALA A 182 -1.04 -2.92 -19.00
C ALA A 182 0.06 -3.37 -18.01
N MET A 183 1.06 -2.52 -17.74
CA MET A 183 2.16 -2.79 -16.80
C MET A 183 1.93 -2.16 -15.42
N LEU A 184 0.85 -1.41 -15.20
CA LEU A 184 0.56 -0.76 -13.93
C LEU A 184 0.05 -1.75 -12.87
N THR A 185 0.31 -1.45 -11.60
CA THR A 185 -0.33 -2.20 -10.50
C THR A 185 -1.77 -1.75 -10.29
N GLN A 186 -2.50 -2.44 -9.41
CA GLN A 186 -3.87 -2.08 -9.02
C GLN A 186 -4.00 -0.67 -8.41
N TYR A 187 -2.90 -0.07 -7.97
CA TYR A 187 -2.85 1.30 -7.44
C TYR A 187 -2.34 2.31 -8.46
N GLY A 188 -1.96 1.83 -9.65
CA GLY A 188 -1.35 2.63 -10.69
C GLY A 188 -2.36 3.52 -11.42
N LYS A 189 -1.96 4.75 -11.71
CA LYS A 189 -2.70 5.69 -12.55
C LYS A 189 -1.77 6.32 -13.57
N ILE A 190 -2.23 6.38 -14.82
CA ILE A 190 -1.54 7.07 -15.91
C ILE A 190 -2.37 8.26 -16.40
N THR A 191 -1.68 9.33 -16.79
CA THR A 191 -2.28 10.51 -17.42
C THR A 191 -1.33 11.05 -18.49
N GLU A 192 -1.88 11.53 -19.61
CA GLU A 192 -1.09 12.12 -20.70
C GLU A 192 -1.04 13.64 -20.60
N ASP A 193 0.10 14.23 -20.94
CA ASP A 193 0.24 15.65 -21.24
C ASP A 193 0.68 15.84 -22.71
N SER A 194 -0.26 16.31 -23.53
CA SER A 194 -0.05 16.55 -24.95
C SER A 194 0.78 17.79 -25.27
N ALA A 195 0.83 18.78 -24.38
CA ALA A 195 1.60 20.01 -24.62
C ALA A 195 3.11 19.75 -24.53
N THR A 196 3.51 18.88 -23.60
CA THR A 196 4.94 18.55 -23.37
C THR A 196 5.36 17.21 -23.97
N ASN A 197 4.42 16.48 -24.58
CA ASN A 197 4.59 15.10 -25.05
C ASN A 197 5.13 14.17 -23.94
N SER A 198 4.45 14.18 -22.81
CA SER A 198 4.86 13.43 -21.61
C SER A 198 3.74 12.54 -21.10
N ILE A 199 4.10 11.43 -20.45
CA ILE A 199 3.18 10.60 -19.66
C ILE A 199 3.52 10.75 -18.18
N ILE A 200 2.48 10.90 -17.36
CA ILE A 200 2.57 11.05 -15.92
C ILE A 200 2.07 9.73 -15.33
N VAL A 201 2.96 9.00 -14.67
CA VAL A 201 2.67 7.69 -14.10
C VAL A 201 2.79 7.78 -12.59
N THR A 202 1.74 7.35 -11.90
CA THR A 202 1.70 7.21 -10.44
C THR A 202 1.56 5.74 -10.11
N ASP A 203 2.54 5.16 -9.43
CA ASP A 203 2.50 3.74 -9.04
C ASP A 203 3.43 3.49 -7.83
N VAL A 204 3.46 2.25 -7.33
CA VAL A 204 4.34 1.82 -6.26
C VAL A 204 5.82 1.96 -6.67
N PRO A 205 6.71 2.35 -5.73
CA PRO A 205 8.13 2.56 -6.02
C PRO A 205 8.80 1.39 -6.72
N SER A 206 8.44 0.15 -6.36
CA SER A 206 8.99 -1.06 -6.97
C SER A 206 8.62 -1.19 -8.46
N ASN A 207 7.41 -0.81 -8.85
CA ASN A 207 6.95 -0.90 -10.25
C ASN A 207 7.55 0.21 -11.12
N MET A 208 7.83 1.38 -10.51
CA MET A 208 8.43 2.54 -11.18
C MET A 208 9.91 2.38 -11.55
N LEU A 209 10.49 1.20 -11.29
CA LEU A 209 11.82 0.79 -11.79
C LEU A 209 11.72 -0.10 -13.05
N VAL A 210 10.56 -0.70 -13.28
CA VAL A 210 10.30 -1.63 -14.39
C VAL A 210 9.74 -0.89 -15.60
N ILE A 211 8.93 0.16 -15.34
CA ILE A 211 8.41 1.12 -16.33
C ILE A 211 9.51 2.09 -16.75
#